data_AF-A0A2G8DMX3-F1
#
_entry.id   AF-A0A2G8DMX3-F1
#
_cell.length_a   1.000
_cell.length_b   1.000
_cell.length_c   1.000
_cell.angle_alpha   90.00
_cell.angle_beta   90.00
_cell.angle_gamma   90.00
#
_symmetry.space_group_name_H-M   'P 1'
#
loop_
_entity.id
_entity.type
_entity.pdbx_description
1 polymer ?
#
loop_
_entity_poly.entity_id
_entity_poly.type
_entity_poly.pdbx_seq_one_letter_code
_entity_poly.pdbx_strand_id
1 'polypeptide(L)'
;MKRTLMISTILILLAMFLASCMNTSVSNSDGVFELIKRANYCELFVAAGIDAFEITFSSFDLSLEDISPLQNILIIIGQDSDKTRIALSRFADVDFGKPVLRISNNSADMITVSEFDTVTLEKKLITFSLQEAVSPSLIGDYNGDGFITLSDFASFAPSYGFSTGSGKYDEKYDIGASQKQFMGIWQKIFSDLGLPDGSITLADFAVFANNYGFANPYLGTWTFTGAIDYNSSSFGQVDATGNGTATIESLNYNFTGNVTMSFEADYEDESGNPLHSEMTTTINNVSFDFDNLVMTIDATVEDPTGSGSWYDVRLRGALKTVGDAVYAQVPSGDIYLLNPERRIGTWSGSKQ
;
A
#
# COMPACT_ATOMS: atom_id res chain seq x y z
N MET A 1 -49.16 2.39 -63.13
CA MET A 1 -48.61 3.58 -62.46
C MET A 1 -48.74 3.56 -60.94
N LYS A 2 -49.93 3.31 -60.34
CA LYS A 2 -50.10 3.39 -58.87
C LYS A 2 -49.25 2.39 -58.05
N ARG A 3 -49.08 1.14 -58.51
CA ARG A 3 -48.23 0.13 -57.84
C ARG A 3 -46.74 0.46 -57.89
N THR A 4 -46.25 0.93 -59.03
CA THR A 4 -44.84 1.30 -59.22
C THR A 4 -44.46 2.52 -58.39
N LEU A 5 -45.37 3.50 -58.28
CA LEU A 5 -45.19 4.67 -57.41
C LEU A 5 -45.12 4.25 -55.94
N MET A 6 -46.04 3.39 -55.48
CA MET A 6 -46.09 2.94 -54.09
C MET A 6 -44.84 2.15 -53.68
N ILE A 7 -44.33 1.27 -54.55
CA ILE A 7 -43.08 0.53 -54.31
C ILE A 7 -41.89 1.50 -54.24
N SER A 8 -41.84 2.50 -55.12
CA SER A 8 -40.77 3.52 -55.08
C SER A 8 -40.81 4.35 -53.79
N THR A 9 -41.99 4.70 -53.29
CA THR A 9 -42.12 5.48 -52.05
C THR A 9 -41.70 4.67 -50.82
N ILE A 10 -42.05 3.37 -50.78
CA ILE A 10 -41.63 2.47 -49.69
C ILE A 10 -40.11 2.28 -49.70
N LEU A 11 -39.49 2.13 -50.87
CA LEU A 11 -38.03 1.99 -50.99
C LEU A 11 -37.27 3.24 -50.53
N ILE A 12 -37.80 4.43 -50.81
CA ILE A 12 -37.21 5.71 -50.34
C ILE A 12 -37.35 5.84 -48.82
N LEU A 13 -38.51 5.49 -48.25
CA LEU A 13 -38.72 5.48 -46.81
C LEU A 13 -37.80 4.47 -46.09
N LEU A 14 -37.60 3.29 -46.68
CA LEU A 14 -36.70 2.28 -46.15
C LEU A 14 -35.23 2.73 -46.21
N ALA A 15 -34.82 3.39 -47.30
CA ALA A 15 -33.48 3.97 -47.43
C ALA A 15 -33.25 5.11 -46.42
N MET A 16 -34.25 5.94 -46.16
CA MET A 16 -34.18 6.98 -45.12
C MET A 16 -34.10 6.40 -43.70
N PHE A 17 -34.83 5.32 -43.41
CA PHE A 17 -34.72 4.61 -42.12
C PHE A 17 -33.35 3.96 -41.93
N LEU A 18 -32.78 3.35 -42.98
CA LEU A 18 -31.46 2.74 -42.93
C LEU A 18 -30.34 3.78 -42.79
N ALA A 19 -30.48 4.96 -43.40
CA ALA A 19 -29.54 6.08 -43.23
C ALA A 19 -29.56 6.66 -41.80
N SER A 20 -30.72 6.64 -41.13
CA SER A 20 -30.86 7.10 -39.74
C SER A 20 -30.30 6.14 -38.69
N CYS A 21 -29.94 4.91 -39.08
CA CYS A 21 -29.27 3.94 -38.20
C CYS A 21 -27.74 4.00 -38.29
N MET A 22 -27.17 4.84 -39.16
CA MET A 22 -25.73 5.10 -39.18
C MET A 22 -25.41 6.19 -38.15
N ASN A 23 -25.36 5.80 -36.87
CA ASN A 23 -24.69 6.58 -35.84
C ASN A 23 -23.21 6.72 -36.25
N THR A 24 -22.87 7.79 -36.96
CA THR A 24 -21.49 8.18 -37.18
C THR A 24 -20.91 8.62 -35.84
N SER A 25 -20.41 7.67 -35.06
CA SER A 25 -19.52 7.99 -33.96
C SER A 25 -18.23 8.52 -34.54
N VAL A 26 -17.95 9.80 -34.28
CA VAL A 26 -16.65 10.39 -34.55
C VAL A 26 -15.76 10.02 -33.37
N SER A 27 -14.75 9.18 -33.62
CA SER A 27 -13.70 8.90 -32.63
C SER A 27 -12.56 9.90 -32.81
N ASN A 28 -11.99 10.35 -31.69
CA ASN A 28 -10.68 10.97 -31.68
C ASN A 28 -9.73 9.96 -31.04
N SER A 29 -8.87 9.34 -31.84
CA SER A 29 -7.97 8.28 -31.40
C SER A 29 -6.52 8.74 -31.52
N ASP A 30 -5.84 8.79 -30.39
CA ASP A 30 -4.38 8.75 -30.34
C ASP A 30 -3.97 7.30 -29.96
N GLY A 31 -2.75 6.87 -30.26
CA GLY A 31 -2.29 5.52 -29.82
C GLY A 31 -2.34 5.33 -28.30
N VAL A 32 -2.48 6.44 -27.56
CA VAL A 32 -2.53 6.54 -26.10
C VAL A 32 -3.96 6.49 -25.54
N PHE A 33 -4.95 7.01 -26.26
CA PHE A 33 -6.33 7.09 -25.76
C PHE A 33 -7.35 7.10 -26.91
N GLU A 34 -8.58 6.67 -26.62
CA GLU A 34 -9.70 6.81 -27.53
C GLU A 34 -10.83 7.58 -26.85
N LEU A 35 -11.29 8.65 -27.49
CA LEU A 35 -12.48 9.37 -27.09
C LEU A 35 -13.63 9.02 -28.03
N ILE A 36 -14.59 8.25 -27.54
CA ILE A 36 -15.78 7.86 -28.30
C ILE A 36 -16.89 8.88 -28.00
N LYS A 37 -17.25 9.67 -29.00
CA LYS A 37 -18.33 10.65 -28.89
C LYS A 37 -19.68 10.06 -29.29
N ARG A 38 -20.71 10.42 -28.53
CA ARG A 38 -22.13 10.09 -28.74
C ARG A 38 -22.95 11.36 -28.57
N ALA A 39 -24.22 11.32 -28.98
CA ALA A 39 -25.08 12.50 -28.98
C ALA A 39 -25.12 13.29 -27.66
N ASN A 40 -25.09 12.60 -26.51
CA ASN A 40 -25.25 13.24 -25.19
C ASN A 40 -24.10 12.92 -24.22
N TYR A 41 -23.04 12.25 -24.66
CA TYR A 41 -21.91 11.91 -23.81
C TYR A 41 -20.67 11.56 -24.63
N CYS A 42 -19.51 11.60 -24.00
CA CYS A 42 -18.31 10.94 -24.51
C CYS A 42 -17.72 9.99 -23.48
N GLU A 43 -17.07 8.93 -23.97
CA GLU A 43 -16.39 7.91 -23.19
C GLU A 43 -14.90 7.93 -23.52
N LEU A 44 -14.07 7.98 -22.48
CA LEU A 44 -12.63 7.94 -22.60
C LEU A 44 -12.12 6.52 -22.32
N PHE A 45 -11.29 6.02 -23.21
CA PHE A 45 -10.48 4.82 -23.07
C PHE A 45 -9.02 5.25 -23.04
N VAL A 46 -8.20 4.59 -22.25
CA VAL A 46 -6.76 4.87 -22.10
C VAL A 46 -6.00 3.59 -22.42
N ALA A 47 -4.81 3.68 -23.02
CA ALA A 47 -4.02 2.52 -23.39
C ALA A 47 -3.53 1.73 -22.16
N ALA A 48 -3.37 0.42 -22.33
CA ALA A 48 -2.86 -0.44 -21.29
C ALA A 48 -1.42 -0.09 -20.90
N GLY A 49 -1.12 -0.20 -19.60
CA GLY A 49 0.22 0.04 -19.05
C GLY A 49 0.48 1.48 -18.60
N ILE A 50 -0.45 2.40 -18.84
CA ILE A 50 -0.41 3.76 -18.32
C ILE A 50 -0.85 3.75 -16.85
N ASP A 51 -0.10 4.42 -15.98
CA ASP A 51 -0.39 4.54 -14.55
C ASP A 51 -1.18 5.80 -14.22
N ALA A 52 -0.90 6.90 -14.92
CA ALA A 52 -1.69 8.11 -14.86
C ALA A 52 -1.78 8.80 -16.22
N PHE A 53 -2.89 9.49 -16.45
CA PHE A 53 -3.21 10.18 -17.68
C PHE A 53 -3.80 11.55 -17.35
N GLU A 54 -3.28 12.59 -17.96
CA GLU A 54 -3.86 13.94 -17.91
C GLU A 54 -4.38 14.31 -19.29
N ILE A 55 -5.59 14.86 -19.34
CA ILE A 55 -6.20 15.34 -20.59
C ILE A 55 -6.86 16.68 -20.37
N THR A 56 -6.62 17.62 -21.27
CA THR A 56 -7.27 18.93 -21.27
C THR A 56 -8.29 18.99 -22.39
N PHE A 57 -9.54 19.23 -22.01
CA PHE A 57 -10.64 19.49 -22.91
C PHE A 57 -10.84 20.99 -23.08
N SER A 58 -11.03 21.43 -24.32
CA SER A 58 -11.50 22.78 -24.65
C SER A 58 -12.99 22.70 -24.99
N SER A 59 -13.82 23.21 -24.08
CA SER A 59 -15.28 23.26 -24.19
C SER A 59 -15.83 24.37 -23.29
N PHE A 60 -16.84 25.10 -23.76
CA PHE A 60 -17.42 26.24 -23.06
C PHE A 60 -18.42 25.86 -21.94
N ASP A 61 -18.80 24.58 -21.82
CA ASP A 61 -19.93 24.17 -20.98
C ASP A 61 -19.75 22.77 -20.38
N LEU A 62 -18.58 22.51 -19.77
CA LEU A 62 -18.32 21.26 -19.08
C LEU A 62 -18.29 21.52 -17.58
N SER A 63 -19.21 20.91 -16.83
CA SER A 63 -19.27 21.03 -15.38
C SER A 63 -18.65 19.82 -14.68
N LEU A 64 -18.31 19.96 -13.39
CA LEU A 64 -17.83 18.83 -12.59
C LEU A 64 -18.86 17.70 -12.48
N GLU A 65 -20.16 18.03 -12.49
CA GLU A 65 -21.25 17.08 -12.38
C GLU A 65 -21.39 16.19 -13.62
N ASP A 66 -20.84 16.64 -14.76
CA ASP A 66 -20.85 15.91 -16.01
C ASP A 66 -19.82 14.78 -16.05
N ILE A 67 -18.80 14.85 -15.19
CA ILE A 67 -17.66 13.94 -15.19
C ILE A 67 -17.93 12.78 -14.23
N SER A 68 -17.93 11.56 -14.76
CA SER A 68 -18.17 10.34 -13.99
C SER A 68 -17.03 9.33 -14.17
N PRO A 69 -16.28 8.96 -13.11
CA PRO A 69 -15.40 7.79 -13.14
C PRO A 69 -16.24 6.53 -13.37
N LEU A 70 -15.76 5.63 -14.23
CA LEU A 70 -16.43 4.36 -14.51
C LEU A 70 -15.70 3.15 -13.93
N GLN A 71 -14.51 3.36 -13.36
CA GLN A 71 -13.65 2.32 -12.80
C GLN A 71 -12.97 2.84 -11.52
N ASN A 72 -12.14 1.99 -10.90
CA ASN A 72 -11.36 2.31 -9.71
C ASN A 72 -10.18 3.24 -10.06
N ILE A 73 -10.52 4.49 -10.35
CA ILE A 73 -9.58 5.58 -10.64
C ILE A 73 -9.80 6.72 -9.65
N LEU A 74 -8.72 7.40 -9.30
CA LEU A 74 -8.79 8.73 -8.70
C LEU A 74 -8.80 9.77 -9.81
N ILE A 75 -9.45 10.90 -9.56
CA ILE A 75 -9.55 11.99 -10.52
C ILE A 75 -9.29 13.33 -9.82
N ILE A 76 -8.46 14.17 -10.42
CA ILE A 76 -8.31 15.59 -10.10
C ILE A 76 -8.82 16.39 -11.29
N ILE A 77 -9.72 17.33 -11.05
CA ILE A 77 -10.30 18.17 -12.10
C ILE A 77 -9.93 19.62 -11.82
N GLY A 78 -9.24 20.24 -12.77
CA GLY A 78 -8.96 21.67 -12.80
C GLY A 78 -9.78 22.34 -13.89
N GLN A 79 -10.45 23.45 -13.57
CA GLN A 79 -11.19 24.24 -14.55
C GLN A 79 -10.64 25.66 -14.62
N ASP A 80 -10.35 26.09 -15.84
CA ASP A 80 -10.15 27.48 -16.22
C ASP A 80 -11.27 27.87 -17.21
N SER A 81 -11.40 29.16 -17.52
CA SER A 81 -12.54 29.77 -18.22
C SER A 81 -13.02 29.05 -19.50
N ASP A 82 -12.13 28.39 -20.25
CA ASP A 82 -12.44 27.65 -21.48
C ASP A 82 -11.84 26.23 -21.53
N LYS A 83 -11.21 25.78 -20.43
CA LYS A 83 -10.45 24.53 -20.37
C LYS A 83 -10.78 23.74 -19.12
N THR A 84 -11.10 22.47 -19.31
CA THR A 84 -11.18 21.50 -18.21
C THR A 84 -10.04 20.50 -18.34
N ARG A 85 -9.13 20.53 -17.38
CA ARG A 85 -8.05 19.55 -17.21
C ARG A 85 -8.52 18.45 -16.28
N ILE A 86 -8.36 17.21 -16.71
CA ILE A 86 -8.70 16.01 -15.94
C ILE A 86 -7.44 15.17 -15.85
N ALA A 87 -6.88 15.07 -14.65
CA ALA A 87 -5.88 14.07 -14.32
C ALA A 87 -6.56 12.86 -13.72
N LEU A 88 -6.26 11.67 -14.21
CA LEU A 88 -6.74 10.41 -13.67
C LEU A 88 -5.58 9.46 -13.42
N SER A 89 -5.69 8.65 -12.38
CA SER A 89 -4.72 7.59 -12.11
C SER A 89 -5.41 6.38 -11.50
N ARG A 90 -4.90 5.19 -11.84
CA ARG A 90 -5.41 3.93 -11.33
C ARG A 90 -4.92 3.70 -9.90
N PHE A 91 -5.83 3.28 -9.02
CA PHE A 91 -5.46 2.77 -7.68
C PHE A 91 -5.72 1.27 -7.50
N ALA A 92 -6.28 0.63 -8.53
CA ALA A 92 -6.51 -0.80 -8.57
C ALA A 92 -6.33 -1.33 -10.00
N ASP A 93 -6.72 -2.58 -10.23
CA ASP A 93 -6.79 -3.14 -11.58
C ASP A 93 -7.89 -2.42 -12.39
N VAL A 94 -7.44 -1.62 -13.35
CA VAL A 94 -8.29 -0.92 -14.33
C VAL A 94 -8.25 -1.72 -15.63
N ASP A 95 -9.44 -2.07 -16.14
CA ASP A 95 -9.61 -2.71 -17.44
C ASP A 95 -9.68 -1.63 -18.51
N PHE A 96 -8.53 -1.35 -19.12
CA PHE A 96 -8.39 -0.39 -20.20
C PHE A 96 -9.14 -0.78 -21.49
N GLY A 97 -9.65 -2.01 -21.60
CA GLY A 97 -10.60 -2.42 -22.65
C GLY A 97 -12.03 -1.89 -22.42
N LYS A 98 -12.28 -1.25 -21.27
CA LYS A 98 -13.54 -0.59 -20.91
C LYS A 98 -13.30 0.91 -20.72
N PRO A 99 -14.34 1.74 -20.88
CA PRO A 99 -14.18 3.18 -20.66
C PRO A 99 -13.82 3.46 -19.20
N VAL A 100 -12.90 4.39 -18.98
CA VAL A 100 -12.42 4.80 -17.66
C VAL A 100 -13.17 6.03 -17.14
N LEU A 101 -13.63 6.88 -18.06
CA LEU A 101 -14.33 8.12 -17.75
C LEU A 101 -15.52 8.29 -18.70
N ARG A 102 -16.64 8.80 -18.19
CA ARG A 102 -17.73 9.33 -19.00
C ARG A 102 -17.91 10.81 -18.70
N ILE A 103 -18.11 11.59 -19.77
CA ILE A 103 -18.48 13.00 -19.68
C ILE A 103 -19.86 13.14 -20.31
N SER A 104 -20.86 13.47 -19.50
CA SER A 104 -22.23 13.71 -19.96
C SER A 104 -22.32 15.14 -20.50
N ASN A 105 -22.59 15.32 -21.78
CA ASN A 105 -22.68 16.67 -22.35
C ASN A 105 -23.58 16.66 -23.59
N ASN A 106 -24.58 17.54 -23.63
CA ASN A 106 -25.50 17.67 -24.77
C ASN A 106 -24.81 18.22 -26.03
N SER A 107 -23.57 18.70 -25.90
CA SER A 107 -22.71 19.16 -26.97
C SER A 107 -21.40 18.36 -27.00
N ALA A 108 -21.45 17.05 -26.73
CA ALA A 108 -20.27 16.16 -26.71
C ALA A 108 -19.44 16.22 -28.02
N ASP A 109 -20.09 16.52 -29.16
CA ASP A 109 -19.41 16.71 -30.44
C ASP A 109 -18.44 17.90 -30.43
N MET A 110 -18.75 18.95 -29.64
CA MET A 110 -17.93 20.16 -29.50
C MET A 110 -16.75 19.99 -28.54
N ILE A 111 -16.68 18.90 -27.77
CA ILE A 111 -15.55 18.62 -26.89
C ILE A 111 -14.32 18.36 -27.74
N THR A 112 -13.28 19.18 -27.59
CA THR A 112 -12.00 18.99 -28.26
C THR A 112 -10.91 18.69 -27.24
N VAL A 113 -9.95 17.84 -27.60
CA VAL A 113 -8.76 17.57 -26.78
C VAL A 113 -7.69 18.56 -27.23
N SER A 114 -7.20 19.40 -26.31
CA SER A 114 -6.18 20.40 -26.62
C SER A 114 -4.78 20.01 -26.15
N GLU A 115 -4.68 19.18 -25.10
CA GLU A 115 -3.42 18.71 -24.53
C GLU A 115 -3.67 17.37 -23.82
N PHE A 116 -2.65 16.51 -23.78
CA PHE A 116 -2.63 15.34 -22.92
C PHE A 116 -1.22 15.00 -22.49
N ASP A 117 -1.09 14.28 -21.38
CA ASP A 117 0.16 13.74 -20.86
C ASP A 117 -0.07 12.36 -20.22
N THR A 118 0.99 11.57 -20.10
CA THR A 118 0.95 10.21 -19.55
C THR A 118 2.13 9.95 -18.63
N VAL A 119 1.89 9.21 -17.56
CA VAL A 119 2.94 8.64 -16.72
C VAL A 119 2.84 7.12 -16.75
N THR A 120 3.98 6.49 -16.98
CA THR A 120 4.20 5.06 -16.72
C THR A 120 5.29 4.97 -15.66
N LEU A 121 4.96 4.39 -14.52
CA LEU A 121 5.90 4.24 -13.42
C LEU A 121 6.92 3.15 -13.78
N GLU A 122 8.20 3.41 -13.51
CA GLU A 122 9.26 2.45 -13.78
C GLU A 122 8.98 1.15 -13.02
N LYS A 123 8.75 0.05 -13.75
CA LYS A 123 8.69 -1.31 -13.19
C LYS A 123 10.09 -1.88 -12.94
N LYS A 124 11.06 -1.03 -12.60
CA LYS A 124 12.49 -1.33 -12.67
C LYS A 124 12.78 -2.69 -12.01
N LEU A 125 13.52 -3.53 -12.72
CA LEU A 125 14.16 -4.71 -12.14
C LEU A 125 15.03 -4.23 -10.99
N ILE A 126 14.68 -4.68 -9.80
CA ILE A 126 15.25 -4.28 -8.51
C ILE A 126 16.79 -4.25 -8.59
N THR A 127 17.38 -3.07 -8.57
CA THR A 127 18.83 -2.93 -8.43
C THR A 127 19.14 -2.89 -6.94
N PHE A 128 19.56 -4.04 -6.40
CA PHE A 128 19.89 -4.17 -4.99
C PHE A 128 21.15 -3.37 -4.66
N SER A 129 20.95 -2.18 -4.11
CA SER A 129 21.96 -1.49 -3.31
C SER A 129 21.73 -1.92 -1.86
N LEU A 130 22.72 -2.57 -1.24
CA LEU A 130 22.79 -2.69 0.22
C LEU A 130 22.97 -1.27 0.76
N GLN A 131 21.87 -0.56 0.97
CA GLN A 131 21.88 0.80 1.50
C GLN A 131 21.74 0.72 3.02
N GLU A 132 22.51 1.56 3.72
CA GLU A 132 22.49 1.66 5.18
C GLU A 132 21.08 2.00 5.67
N ALA A 133 20.63 1.28 6.70
CA ALA A 133 19.50 1.48 7.62
C ALA A 133 18.59 2.72 7.43
N VAL A 134 17.87 2.84 6.31
CA VAL A 134 16.71 3.75 6.20
C VAL A 134 15.44 2.90 6.25
N SER A 135 14.58 3.18 7.23
CA SER A 135 13.28 2.53 7.37
C SER A 135 12.36 2.90 6.20
N PRO A 136 11.56 1.95 5.68
CA PRO A 136 10.55 2.25 4.66
C PRO A 136 9.49 3.22 5.21
N SER A 137 9.06 4.16 4.38
CA SER A 137 7.97 5.09 4.71
C SER A 137 6.70 4.76 3.91
N LEU A 138 5.53 4.97 4.48
CA LEU A 138 4.26 4.83 3.77
C LEU A 138 3.97 6.13 3.00
N ILE A 139 4.55 6.27 1.80
CA ILE A 139 4.43 7.49 1.00
C ILE A 139 2.97 7.71 0.59
N GLY A 140 2.41 8.87 0.96
CA GLY A 140 1.01 9.22 0.72
C GLY A 140 0.12 9.16 1.96
N ASP A 141 0.61 8.65 3.10
CA ASP A 141 -0.06 8.76 4.40
C ASP A 141 0.25 10.14 5.02
N TYR A 142 -0.56 11.13 4.67
CA TYR A 142 -0.30 12.52 5.02
C TYR A 142 -0.84 12.90 6.39
N ASN A 143 -1.81 12.15 6.90
CA ASN A 143 -2.36 12.34 8.23
C ASN A 143 -1.67 11.48 9.31
N GLY A 144 -0.83 10.51 8.90
CA GLY A 144 -0.05 9.64 9.79
C GLY A 144 -0.90 8.59 10.51
N ASP A 145 -2.06 8.23 9.96
CA ASP A 145 -2.94 7.21 10.56
C ASP A 145 -2.55 5.78 10.16
N GLY A 146 -1.57 5.64 9.25
CA GLY A 146 -1.08 4.37 8.75
C GLY A 146 -1.90 3.79 7.59
N PHE A 147 -2.85 4.55 7.02
CA PHE A 147 -3.67 4.16 5.88
C PHE A 147 -3.69 5.26 4.83
N ILE A 148 -3.52 4.91 3.55
CA ILE A 148 -3.63 5.89 2.46
C ILE A 148 -5.05 5.87 1.94
N THR A 149 -5.82 6.90 2.26
CA THR A 149 -7.27 6.94 2.04
C THR A 149 -7.73 8.21 1.33
N LEU A 150 -9.05 8.38 1.21
CA LEU A 150 -9.65 9.60 0.68
C LEU A 150 -9.27 10.85 1.50
N SER A 151 -8.99 10.71 2.81
CA SER A 151 -8.55 11.83 3.65
C SER A 151 -7.20 12.39 3.18
N ASP A 152 -6.27 11.50 2.83
CA ASP A 152 -4.96 11.87 2.29
C ASP A 152 -5.10 12.46 0.90
N PHE A 153 -5.96 11.86 0.07
CA PHE A 153 -6.23 12.39 -1.27
C PHE A 153 -6.82 13.80 -1.23
N ALA A 154 -7.75 14.06 -0.30
CA ALA A 154 -8.33 15.37 -0.08
C ALA A 154 -7.29 16.41 0.39
N SER A 155 -6.19 15.97 0.99
CA SER A 155 -5.07 16.82 1.38
C SER A 155 -4.11 17.08 0.22
N PHE A 156 -3.87 16.08 -0.64
CA PHE A 156 -3.00 16.14 -1.81
C PHE A 156 -3.60 16.94 -2.97
N ALA A 157 -4.84 16.63 -3.38
CA ALA A 157 -5.45 17.14 -4.61
C ALA A 157 -5.46 18.67 -4.72
N PRO A 158 -5.68 19.47 -3.64
CA PRO A 158 -5.61 20.92 -3.70
C PRO A 158 -4.22 21.49 -4.01
N SER A 159 -3.16 20.72 -3.81
CA SER A 159 -1.77 21.12 -4.08
C SER A 159 -1.26 20.67 -5.47
N TYR A 160 -2.05 19.86 -6.19
CA TYR A 160 -1.72 19.45 -7.55
C TYR A 160 -1.57 20.65 -8.50
N GLY A 161 -0.50 20.63 -9.30
CA GLY A 161 -0.16 21.69 -10.26
C GLY A 161 0.63 22.87 -9.68
N PHE A 162 1.01 22.83 -8.39
CA PHE A 162 1.88 23.86 -7.81
C PHE A 162 3.34 23.43 -7.78
N SER A 163 4.22 24.42 -7.93
CA SER A 163 5.68 24.26 -7.87
C SER A 163 6.29 25.14 -6.78
N THR A 164 7.55 24.84 -6.45
CA THR A 164 8.37 25.58 -5.49
C THR A 164 8.27 27.09 -5.71
N GLY A 165 8.05 27.83 -4.62
CA GLY A 165 7.81 29.27 -4.65
C GLY A 165 6.32 29.65 -4.68
N SER A 166 5.41 28.70 -4.94
CA SER A 166 3.98 28.88 -4.67
C SER A 166 3.68 28.76 -3.18
N GLY A 167 2.79 29.60 -2.64
CA GLY A 167 2.30 29.46 -1.26
C GLY A 167 1.43 28.21 -1.03
N LYS A 168 1.10 27.46 -2.10
CA LYS A 168 0.33 26.21 -2.04
C LYS A 168 1.17 24.96 -2.33
N TYR A 169 2.45 25.14 -2.65
CA TYR A 169 3.41 24.04 -2.76
C TYR A 169 3.80 23.59 -1.35
N ASP A 170 3.75 22.28 -1.13
CA ASP A 170 4.22 21.61 0.08
C ASP A 170 5.03 20.40 -0.38
N GLU A 171 6.32 20.36 -0.01
CA GLU A 171 7.28 19.35 -0.45
C GLU A 171 6.82 17.92 -0.11
N LYS A 172 6.00 17.73 0.93
CA LYS A 172 5.49 16.40 1.27
C LYS A 172 4.59 15.80 0.17
N TYR A 173 4.04 16.63 -0.73
CA TYR A 173 3.22 16.18 -1.85
C TYR A 173 4.04 15.98 -3.13
N ASP A 174 5.31 16.38 -3.14
CA ASP A 174 6.26 16.19 -4.25
C ASP A 174 6.98 14.84 -4.07
N ILE A 175 6.29 13.80 -4.53
CA ILE A 175 6.62 12.39 -4.32
C ILE A 175 6.88 11.64 -5.63
N GLY A 176 6.88 12.31 -6.78
CA GLY A 176 6.96 11.71 -8.11
C GLY A 176 8.23 10.90 -8.35
N ALA A 177 9.31 11.20 -7.61
CA ALA A 177 10.56 10.46 -7.65
C ALA A 177 10.58 9.18 -6.77
N SER A 178 9.48 8.87 -6.08
CA SER A 178 9.42 7.75 -5.13
C SER A 178 9.63 6.39 -5.81
N GLN A 179 10.17 5.44 -5.05
CA GLN A 179 10.53 4.11 -5.55
C GLN A 179 10.07 2.96 -4.64
N LYS A 180 9.86 1.79 -5.25
CA LYS A 180 9.62 0.52 -4.57
C LYS A 180 10.95 -0.21 -4.33
N GLN A 181 11.74 0.28 -3.40
CA GLN A 181 13.11 -0.24 -3.16
C GLN A 181 13.18 -1.45 -2.22
N PHE A 182 12.16 -1.63 -1.39
CA PHE A 182 12.19 -2.63 -0.32
C PHE A 182 11.57 -3.97 -0.78
N MET A 183 12.09 -5.08 -0.25
CA MET A 183 11.56 -6.42 -0.53
C MET A 183 10.40 -6.81 0.41
N GLY A 184 9.78 -7.95 0.11
CA GLY A 184 8.83 -8.59 1.00
C GLY A 184 7.51 -7.82 1.11
N ILE A 185 7.02 -7.61 2.32
CA ILE A 185 5.75 -6.92 2.57
C ILE A 185 5.69 -5.48 1.99
N TRP A 186 6.86 -4.86 1.72
CA TRP A 186 6.96 -3.52 1.13
C TRP A 186 7.12 -3.51 -0.40
N GLN A 187 7.32 -4.68 -1.04
CA GLN A 187 7.66 -4.77 -2.47
C GLN A 187 6.66 -4.14 -3.43
N LYS A 188 5.41 -3.96 -2.98
CA LYS A 188 4.31 -3.40 -3.79
C LYS A 188 4.06 -1.92 -3.51
N ILE A 189 4.73 -1.34 -2.51
CA ILE A 189 4.47 0.00 -1.98
C ILE A 189 5.63 0.92 -2.38
N PHE A 190 5.33 2.11 -2.88
CA PHE A 190 6.32 3.17 -2.98
C PHE A 190 6.71 3.60 -1.57
N SER A 191 7.95 3.34 -1.17
CA SER A 191 8.37 3.48 0.22
C SER A 191 9.75 4.10 0.42
N ASP A 192 10.43 4.45 -0.66
CA ASP A 192 11.53 5.40 -0.70
C ASP A 192 11.04 6.67 -1.39
N LEU A 193 11.20 7.83 -0.75
CA LEU A 193 10.64 9.11 -1.24
C LEU A 193 11.36 9.63 -2.49
N GLY A 194 12.65 9.29 -2.65
CA GLY A 194 13.49 9.94 -3.67
C GLY A 194 13.73 11.43 -3.38
N LEU A 195 14.23 12.16 -4.38
CA LEU A 195 14.43 13.61 -4.28
C LEU A 195 13.26 14.34 -4.96
N PRO A 196 12.55 15.25 -4.25
CA PRO A 196 11.52 16.11 -4.83
C PRO A 196 12.04 16.89 -6.04
N ASP A 197 11.22 17.01 -7.09
CA ASP A 197 11.61 17.70 -8.33
C ASP A 197 11.25 19.21 -8.33
N GLY A 198 10.54 19.64 -7.29
CA GLY A 198 10.08 20.99 -7.06
C GLY A 198 8.70 21.28 -7.65
N SER A 199 7.97 20.29 -8.18
CA SER A 199 6.65 20.43 -8.79
C SER A 199 5.72 19.25 -8.49
N ILE A 200 4.49 19.54 -8.07
CA ILE A 200 3.47 18.52 -7.82
C ILE A 200 2.68 18.29 -9.12
N THR A 201 2.99 17.21 -9.83
CA THR A 201 2.55 16.91 -11.19
C THR A 201 1.86 15.55 -11.31
N LEU A 202 1.60 15.13 -12.55
CA LEU A 202 1.02 13.83 -12.87
C LEU A 202 1.86 12.65 -12.32
N ALA A 203 3.18 12.81 -12.19
CA ALA A 203 4.06 11.79 -11.64
C ALA A 203 3.77 11.54 -10.15
N ASP A 204 3.63 12.61 -9.36
CA ASP A 204 3.27 12.57 -7.94
C ASP A 204 1.91 11.92 -7.74
N PHE A 205 0.95 12.32 -8.57
CA PHE A 205 -0.38 11.75 -8.52
C PHE A 205 -0.39 10.26 -8.87
N ALA A 206 0.43 9.83 -9.84
CA ALA A 206 0.60 8.42 -10.19
C ALA A 206 1.14 7.59 -9.03
N VAL A 207 2.15 8.12 -8.31
CA VAL A 207 2.71 7.48 -7.11
C VAL A 207 1.65 7.40 -6.01
N PHE A 208 0.99 8.52 -5.69
CA PHE A 208 -0.07 8.56 -4.67
C PHE A 208 -1.16 7.52 -4.96
N ALA A 209 -1.71 7.54 -6.17
CA ALA A 209 -2.79 6.65 -6.57
C ALA A 209 -2.36 5.16 -6.55
N ASN A 210 -1.12 4.84 -6.95
CA ASN A 210 -0.62 3.46 -6.86
C ASN A 210 -0.43 2.98 -5.42
N ASN A 211 -0.27 3.89 -4.47
CA ASN A 211 -0.23 3.60 -3.04
C ASN A 211 -1.60 3.73 -2.36
N TYR A 212 -2.62 4.26 -3.04
CA TYR A 212 -3.94 4.44 -2.46
C TYR A 212 -4.59 3.10 -2.08
N GLY A 213 -5.15 3.04 -0.87
CA GLY A 213 -5.70 1.82 -0.29
C GLY A 213 -4.67 0.90 0.37
N PHE A 214 -3.37 1.21 0.27
CA PHE A 214 -2.37 0.53 1.11
C PHE A 214 -2.43 1.04 2.54
N ALA A 215 -2.11 0.15 3.47
CA ALA A 215 -1.86 0.45 4.86
C ALA A 215 -0.40 0.16 5.17
N ASN A 216 0.11 0.72 6.27
CA ASN A 216 1.42 0.37 6.78
C ASN A 216 1.44 -1.16 7.00
N PRO A 217 2.30 -1.91 6.30
CA PRO A 217 2.32 -3.36 6.34
C PRO A 217 2.48 -3.95 7.75
N TYR A 218 3.07 -3.19 8.67
CA TYR A 218 3.25 -3.59 10.06
C TYR A 218 1.96 -3.54 10.88
N LEU A 219 0.94 -2.78 10.48
CA LEU A 219 -0.34 -2.75 11.20
C LEU A 219 -1.04 -4.11 11.18
N GLY A 220 -1.76 -4.42 12.26
CA GLY A 220 -2.56 -5.63 12.40
C GLY A 220 -2.00 -6.62 13.42
N THR A 221 -2.60 -7.81 13.47
CA THR A 221 -2.25 -8.85 14.43
C THR A 221 -1.18 -9.78 13.88
N TRP A 222 -0.10 -9.88 14.63
CA TRP A 222 1.04 -10.74 14.40
C TRP A 222 0.98 -11.91 15.35
N THR A 223 1.23 -13.11 14.85
CA THR A 223 1.46 -14.30 15.67
C THR A 223 2.96 -14.54 15.74
N PHE A 224 3.48 -14.71 16.95
CA PHE A 224 4.87 -14.98 17.22
C PHE A 224 5.01 -16.42 17.67
N THR A 225 6.03 -17.09 17.16
CA THR A 225 6.48 -18.38 17.67
C THR A 225 7.98 -18.33 17.82
N GLY A 226 8.49 -18.86 18.92
CA GLY A 226 9.92 -18.95 19.12
C GLY A 226 10.30 -20.10 20.02
N ALA A 227 11.57 -20.46 19.93
CA ALA A 227 12.19 -21.44 20.82
C ALA A 227 13.49 -20.86 21.38
N ILE A 228 13.78 -21.15 22.64
CA ILE A 228 15.02 -20.82 23.31
C ILE A 228 15.60 -22.12 23.83
N ASP A 229 16.86 -22.37 23.50
CA ASP A 229 17.64 -23.48 24.02
C ASP A 229 18.81 -22.86 24.79
N TYR A 230 18.93 -23.20 26.08
CA TYR A 230 20.07 -22.77 26.89
C TYR A 230 20.45 -23.79 27.97
N ASN A 231 21.74 -23.79 28.30
CA ASN A 231 22.26 -24.57 29.42
C ASN A 231 22.34 -23.70 30.68
N SER A 232 21.54 -24.04 31.68
CA SER A 232 21.46 -23.40 32.98
C SER A 232 22.43 -24.05 33.98
N SER A 233 23.15 -23.21 34.72
CA SER A 233 23.96 -23.68 35.85
C SER A 233 23.14 -24.28 37.00
N SER A 234 21.84 -23.98 37.06
CA SER A 234 20.92 -24.47 38.10
C SER A 234 19.99 -25.58 37.62
N PHE A 235 19.68 -25.62 36.32
CA PHE A 235 18.65 -26.51 35.75
C PHE A 235 19.15 -27.41 34.61
N GLY A 236 20.47 -27.46 34.34
CA GLY A 236 20.98 -28.22 33.20
C GLY A 236 20.43 -27.71 31.87
N GLN A 237 20.11 -28.61 30.95
CA GLN A 237 19.58 -28.23 29.64
C GLN A 237 18.11 -27.78 29.74
N VAL A 238 17.81 -26.59 29.22
CA VAL A 238 16.47 -26.00 29.24
C VAL A 238 16.03 -25.66 27.83
N ASP A 239 14.88 -26.22 27.45
CA ASP A 239 14.24 -25.99 26.15
C ASP A 239 12.92 -25.25 26.39
N ALA A 240 12.79 -24.05 25.85
CA ALA A 240 11.58 -23.24 25.96
C ALA A 240 10.98 -23.01 24.58
N THR A 241 9.66 -23.07 24.49
CA THR A 241 8.91 -22.69 23.29
C THR A 241 7.81 -21.72 23.66
N GLY A 242 7.63 -20.66 22.89
CA GLY A 242 6.62 -19.65 23.15
C GLY A 242 5.80 -19.34 21.93
N ASN A 243 4.52 -19.08 22.14
CA ASN A 243 3.62 -18.55 21.14
C ASN A 243 2.85 -17.34 21.68
N GLY A 244 2.59 -16.37 20.82
CA GLY A 244 1.87 -15.19 21.25
C GLY A 244 1.25 -14.45 20.11
N THR A 245 0.34 -13.56 20.44
CA THR A 245 -0.23 -12.64 19.47
C THR A 245 -0.01 -11.23 19.91
N ALA A 246 0.22 -10.37 18.92
CA ALA A 246 0.50 -9.00 19.16
C ALA A 246 -0.19 -8.20 18.03
N THR A 247 -1.15 -7.33 18.36
CA THR A 247 -1.73 -6.29 17.47
C THR A 247 -1.00 -4.94 17.49
N ILE A 248 -0.55 -4.47 16.32
CA ILE A 248 -0.04 -3.10 16.10
C ILE A 248 -1.19 -2.24 15.59
N GLU A 249 -1.64 -1.28 16.39
CA GLU A 249 -2.80 -0.43 16.10
C GLU A 249 -2.45 0.96 15.55
N SER A 250 -1.20 1.43 15.74
CA SER A 250 -0.76 2.74 15.23
C SER A 250 0.77 2.83 15.09
N LEU A 251 1.25 3.89 14.42
CA LEU A 251 2.69 4.22 14.29
C LEU A 251 3.40 4.45 15.63
N ASN A 252 2.65 4.72 16.70
CA ASN A 252 3.18 4.65 18.05
C ASN A 252 3.21 3.17 18.43
N TYR A 253 4.37 2.54 18.21
CA TYR A 253 4.70 1.11 18.40
C TYR A 253 4.53 0.58 19.85
N ASN A 254 3.43 0.95 20.52
CA ASN A 254 3.05 0.48 21.84
C ASN A 254 2.27 -0.81 21.67
N PHE A 255 2.94 -1.89 22.03
CA PHE A 255 2.35 -3.21 22.01
C PHE A 255 1.53 -3.45 23.28
N THR A 256 0.28 -3.87 23.12
CA THR A 256 -0.53 -4.39 24.23
C THR A 256 -1.04 -5.77 23.84
N GLY A 257 -0.52 -6.83 24.46
CA GLY A 257 -0.93 -8.20 24.15
C GLY A 257 -0.21 -9.21 25.02
N ASN A 258 -0.89 -10.31 25.32
CA ASN A 258 -0.32 -11.40 26.11
C ASN A 258 0.41 -12.37 25.16
N VAL A 259 1.67 -12.67 25.44
CA VAL A 259 2.39 -13.81 24.83
C VAL A 259 2.54 -14.88 25.90
N THR A 260 2.25 -16.13 25.57
CA THR A 260 2.42 -17.26 26.51
C THR A 260 3.71 -17.99 26.14
N MET A 261 4.64 -18.10 27.09
CA MET A 261 5.81 -18.95 26.92
C MET A 261 5.64 -20.22 27.74
N SER A 262 6.03 -21.35 27.16
CA SER A 262 6.12 -22.64 27.83
C SER A 262 7.59 -23.03 27.95
N PHE A 263 7.98 -23.56 29.10
CA PHE A 263 9.34 -24.01 29.40
C PHE A 263 9.29 -25.47 29.79
N GLU A 264 10.22 -26.24 29.27
CA GLU A 264 10.51 -27.60 29.69
C GLU A 264 11.96 -27.66 30.14
N ALA A 265 12.22 -28.22 31.33
CA ALA A 265 13.55 -28.33 31.88
C ALA A 265 13.78 -29.73 32.45
N ASP A 266 14.88 -30.35 32.04
CA ASP A 266 15.38 -31.61 32.59
C ASP A 266 16.60 -31.33 33.49
N TYR A 267 16.51 -31.64 34.79
CA TYR A 267 17.57 -31.36 35.77
C TYR A 267 17.75 -32.49 36.78
N GLU A 268 18.87 -32.50 37.51
CA GLU A 268 19.10 -33.45 38.60
C GLU A 268 18.87 -32.78 39.97
N ASP A 269 18.17 -33.45 40.88
CA ASP A 269 18.00 -32.97 42.26
C ASP A 269 19.30 -33.07 43.08
N GLU A 270 19.29 -32.57 44.33
CA GLU A 270 20.46 -32.63 45.23
C GLU A 270 20.94 -34.07 45.53
N SER A 271 20.13 -35.08 45.22
CA SER A 271 20.45 -36.50 45.35
C SER A 271 20.88 -37.16 44.02
N GLY A 272 20.95 -36.39 42.94
CA GLY A 272 21.33 -36.87 41.60
C GLY A 272 20.20 -37.58 40.85
N ASN A 273 18.94 -37.43 41.27
CA ASN A 273 17.81 -38.01 40.55
C ASN A 273 17.39 -37.09 39.40
N PRO A 274 17.16 -37.62 38.19
CA PRO A 274 16.62 -36.83 37.09
C PRO A 274 15.17 -36.43 37.39
N LEU A 275 14.88 -35.16 37.15
CA LEU A 275 13.58 -34.51 37.28
C LEU A 275 13.25 -33.78 35.97
N HIS A 276 11.97 -33.67 35.70
CA HIS A 276 11.41 -32.93 34.58
C HIS A 276 10.36 -31.96 35.10
N SER A 277 10.39 -30.71 34.64
CA SER A 277 9.40 -29.70 35.00
C SER A 277 8.90 -28.94 33.78
N GLU A 278 7.58 -28.81 33.68
CA GLU A 278 6.87 -27.99 32.69
C GLU A 278 6.35 -26.72 33.35
N MET A 279 6.54 -25.57 32.70
CA MET A 279 6.06 -24.27 33.19
C MET A 279 5.47 -23.44 32.08
N THR A 280 4.53 -22.58 32.43
CA THR A 280 4.01 -21.56 31.52
C THR A 280 4.08 -20.19 32.17
N THR A 281 4.62 -19.20 31.46
CA THR A 281 4.59 -17.80 31.88
C THR A 281 3.87 -16.93 30.85
N THR A 282 3.44 -15.75 31.29
CA THR A 282 2.90 -14.72 30.40
C THR A 282 3.92 -13.59 30.29
N ILE A 283 4.21 -13.17 29.06
CA ILE A 283 5.06 -12.01 28.78
C ILE A 283 4.26 -10.75 29.06
N ASN A 284 4.85 -9.87 29.87
CA ASN A 284 4.23 -8.62 30.30
C ASN A 284 4.32 -7.52 29.23
N ASN A 285 5.37 -7.53 28.40
CA ASN A 285 5.58 -6.53 27.37
C ASN A 285 6.43 -7.05 26.19
N VAL A 286 6.08 -6.64 24.97
CA VAL A 286 6.91 -6.81 23.77
C VAL A 286 7.04 -5.44 23.12
N SER A 287 8.22 -5.01 22.73
CA SER A 287 8.44 -3.75 22.03
C SER A 287 9.20 -3.95 20.72
N PHE A 288 8.87 -3.16 19.72
CA PHE A 288 9.54 -3.16 18.42
C PHE A 288 10.10 -1.78 18.17
N ASP A 289 11.38 -1.77 17.82
CA ASP A 289 12.10 -0.62 17.33
C ASP A 289 12.39 -0.88 15.85
N PHE A 290 11.47 -0.47 14.98
CA PHE A 290 11.62 -0.67 13.54
C PHE A 290 12.72 0.21 12.96
N ASP A 291 13.02 1.35 13.58
CA ASP A 291 14.09 2.27 13.16
C ASP A 291 15.46 1.62 13.30
N ASN A 292 15.66 0.89 14.39
CA ASN A 292 16.89 0.13 14.61
C ASN A 292 16.81 -1.32 14.14
N LEU A 293 15.67 -1.74 13.59
CA LEU A 293 15.37 -3.13 13.23
C LEU A 293 15.62 -4.07 14.42
N VAL A 294 15.10 -3.74 15.61
CA VAL A 294 15.24 -4.54 16.83
C VAL A 294 13.87 -4.85 17.43
N MET A 295 13.64 -6.10 17.78
CA MET A 295 12.58 -6.54 18.67
C MET A 295 13.15 -6.70 20.07
N THR A 296 12.47 -6.16 21.08
CA THR A 296 12.76 -6.43 22.49
C THR A 296 11.53 -7.08 23.14
N ILE A 297 11.74 -8.13 23.92
CA ILE A 297 10.70 -8.77 24.72
C ILE A 297 11.10 -8.61 26.18
N ASP A 298 10.23 -8.03 27.00
CA ASP A 298 10.39 -7.89 28.44
C ASP A 298 9.30 -8.74 29.14
N ALA A 299 9.70 -9.83 29.79
CA ALA A 299 8.80 -10.71 30.54
C ALA A 299 9.20 -10.75 32.02
N THR A 300 8.25 -11.11 32.89
CA THR A 300 8.55 -11.51 34.26
C THR A 300 8.08 -12.94 34.45
N VAL A 301 8.94 -13.82 34.94
CA VAL A 301 8.73 -15.27 35.01
C VAL A 301 8.84 -15.75 36.44
N GLU A 302 7.87 -16.54 36.90
CA GLU A 302 7.92 -17.16 38.24
C GLU A 302 9.02 -18.23 38.30
N ASP A 303 9.65 -18.37 39.47
CA ASP A 303 10.75 -19.28 39.68
C ASP A 303 10.34 -20.74 39.45
N PRO A 304 11.02 -21.45 38.53
CA PRO A 304 10.76 -22.86 38.22
C PRO A 304 10.74 -23.81 39.42
N THR A 305 11.43 -23.47 40.51
CA THR A 305 11.55 -24.33 41.70
C THR A 305 10.33 -24.27 42.62
N GLY A 306 9.33 -23.44 42.30
CA GLY A 306 8.18 -23.20 43.20
C GLY A 306 8.56 -22.38 44.43
N SER A 307 9.69 -21.64 44.39
CA SER A 307 10.12 -20.77 45.49
C SER A 307 9.21 -19.54 45.69
N GLY A 308 8.35 -19.24 44.71
CA GLY A 308 7.52 -18.03 44.66
C GLY A 308 8.28 -16.75 44.27
N SER A 309 9.56 -16.87 43.86
CA SER A 309 10.37 -15.76 43.36
C SER A 309 10.03 -15.45 41.90
N TRP A 310 10.37 -14.26 41.42
CA TRP A 310 10.11 -13.82 40.04
C TRP A 310 11.40 -13.27 39.41
N TYR A 311 11.57 -13.48 38.10
CA TYR A 311 12.73 -13.03 37.32
C TYR A 311 12.30 -12.18 36.15
N ASP A 312 12.97 -11.04 35.95
CA ASP A 312 12.82 -10.27 34.71
C ASP A 312 13.68 -10.90 33.60
N VAL A 313 13.07 -11.08 32.43
CA VAL A 313 13.68 -11.65 31.23
C VAL A 313 13.61 -10.63 30.12
N ARG A 314 14.78 -10.24 29.59
CA ARG A 314 14.88 -9.39 28.40
C ARG A 314 15.47 -10.18 27.23
N LEU A 315 14.71 -10.30 26.15
CA LEU A 315 15.17 -10.86 24.88
C LEU A 315 15.32 -9.74 23.85
N ARG A 316 16.39 -9.74 23.06
CA ARG A 316 16.55 -8.82 21.92
C ARG A 316 16.86 -9.58 20.65
N GLY A 317 16.19 -9.25 19.55
CA GLY A 317 16.44 -9.85 18.24
C GLY A 317 16.44 -8.83 17.10
N ALA A 318 17.25 -9.06 16.08
CA ALA A 318 17.26 -8.24 14.87
C ALA A 318 16.06 -8.56 13.98
N LEU A 319 15.28 -7.55 13.62
CA LEU A 319 14.18 -7.65 12.68
C LEU A 319 14.70 -7.80 11.24
N LYS A 320 14.13 -8.75 10.50
CA LYS A 320 14.39 -8.99 9.08
C LYS A 320 13.08 -9.23 8.36
N THR A 321 12.99 -8.89 7.09
CA THR A 321 11.86 -9.28 6.23
C THR A 321 12.31 -10.38 5.26
N VAL A 322 11.52 -11.44 5.11
CA VAL A 322 11.73 -12.46 4.06
C VAL A 322 10.36 -12.82 3.48
N GLY A 323 10.15 -12.52 2.20
CA GLY A 323 8.82 -12.62 1.60
C GLY A 323 7.80 -11.77 2.38
N ASP A 324 6.62 -12.33 2.65
CA ASP A 324 5.54 -11.59 3.32
C ASP A 324 5.60 -11.66 4.86
N ALA A 325 6.75 -12.03 5.44
CA ALA A 325 6.93 -12.21 6.89
C ALA A 325 8.06 -11.34 7.49
N VAL A 326 7.93 -11.04 8.79
CA VAL A 326 8.93 -10.32 9.60
C VAL A 326 9.53 -11.29 10.63
N TYR A 327 10.84 -11.45 10.62
CA TYR A 327 11.62 -12.37 11.43
C TYR A 327 12.38 -11.59 12.50
N ALA A 328 12.46 -12.11 13.72
CA ALA A 328 13.35 -11.56 14.74
C ALA A 328 14.48 -12.56 15.01
N GLN A 329 15.62 -12.38 14.34
CA GLN A 329 16.79 -13.22 14.55
C GLN A 329 17.61 -12.67 15.71
N VAL A 330 17.65 -13.38 16.84
CA VAL A 330 18.52 -13.06 17.97
C VAL A 330 19.98 -13.37 17.59
N PRO A 331 20.85 -12.36 17.39
CA PRO A 331 22.29 -12.60 17.40
C PRO A 331 22.60 -13.11 18.79
N SER A 332 23.31 -14.21 18.85
CA SER A 332 23.18 -14.97 20.08
C SER A 332 23.83 -14.24 21.30
N GLY A 333 23.43 -14.52 22.54
CA GLY A 333 24.03 -13.84 23.71
C GLY A 333 23.40 -12.48 24.07
N ASP A 334 22.39 -12.02 23.34
CA ASP A 334 21.55 -10.87 23.72
C ASP A 334 20.31 -11.27 24.57
N ILE A 335 20.34 -12.46 25.19
CA ILE A 335 19.35 -12.92 26.17
C ILE A 335 19.91 -12.63 27.56
N TYR A 336 19.33 -11.66 28.27
CA TYR A 336 19.64 -11.40 29.67
C TYR A 336 18.69 -12.21 30.54
N LEU A 337 18.98 -13.50 30.68
CA LEU A 337 18.61 -14.26 31.88
C LEU A 337 19.73 -14.04 32.90
N LEU A 338 19.44 -14.03 34.20
CA LEU A 338 20.50 -14.01 35.20
C LEU A 338 21.32 -15.32 35.07
N ASN A 339 22.51 -15.25 34.45
CA ASN A 339 23.55 -16.29 34.28
C ASN A 339 23.33 -17.48 33.29
N PRO A 340 23.09 -17.27 31.97
CA PRO A 340 23.29 -18.31 30.97
C PRO A 340 24.77 -18.39 30.51
N GLU A 341 25.36 -19.59 30.46
CA GLU A 341 26.78 -19.77 30.08
C GLU A 341 27.04 -19.84 28.56
N ARG A 342 26.04 -20.11 27.69
CA ARG A 342 26.09 -19.91 26.21
C ARG A 342 24.75 -20.22 25.48
N ARG A 343 24.20 -19.21 24.75
CA ARG A 343 23.56 -19.16 23.38
C ARG A 343 22.61 -20.35 22.97
N ILE A 344 21.33 -20.24 22.47
CA ILE A 344 20.67 -19.41 21.40
C ILE A 344 19.15 -19.71 21.31
N GLY A 345 18.30 -18.71 21.00
CA GLY A 345 16.92 -18.95 20.53
C GLY A 345 16.58 -18.20 19.24
N THR A 346 15.56 -18.64 18.50
CA THR A 346 15.03 -17.95 17.29
C THR A 346 13.55 -17.67 17.45
N TRP A 347 13.13 -16.44 17.16
CA TRP A 347 11.72 -16.04 17.15
C TRP A 347 11.30 -15.63 15.73
N SER A 348 10.11 -16.05 15.33
CA SER A 348 9.52 -15.72 14.04
C SER A 348 8.12 -15.14 14.25
N GLY A 349 7.82 -14.05 13.54
CA GLY A 349 6.51 -13.43 13.52
C GLY A 349 5.87 -13.59 12.13
N SER A 350 4.60 -13.96 12.08
CA SER A 350 3.82 -13.91 10.84
C SER A 350 2.52 -13.16 11.07
N LYS A 351 2.13 -12.36 10.08
CA LYS A 351 0.85 -11.66 10.07
C LYS A 351 -0.28 -12.67 9.80
N GLN A 352 -1.39 -12.56 10.52
CA GLN A 352 -2.59 -13.37 10.28
C GLN A 352 -3.36 -12.92 9.05
#